data_AF-A0A7X3VJ70-F1
#
_entry.id   AF-A0A7X3VJ70-F1
#
_cell.length_a   1.000
_cell.length_b   1.000
_cell.length_c   1.000
_cell.angle_alpha   90.00
_cell.angle_beta   90.00
_cell.angle_gamma   90.00
#
_symmetry.space_group_name_H-M   'P 1'
#
loop_
_entity.id
_entity.type
_entity.pdbx_description
1 polymer ?
#
loop_
_entity_poly.entity_id
_entity_poly.type
_entity_poly.pdbx_seq_one_letter_code
_entity_poly.pdbx_strand_id
1 'polypeptide(L)'
;MLVLENLISAFSVLRGSKLRTVLTLLGITIGIAGVIAMMSFGAGAEKLMMAEFENIGGPSMFGVYRPGHIRKNNRWQRNTSPHYLDMQDLHDILTDCPSVEVATVER
;
A
#
# COMPACT_ATOMS: atom_id res chain seq x y z
N MET A 1 49.24 -21.14 -5.76
CA MET A 1 49.11 -22.60 -5.96
C MET A 1 48.11 -23.23 -4.99
N LEU A 2 48.18 -22.94 -3.69
CA LEU A 2 47.26 -23.45 -2.66
C LEU A 2 45.75 -23.27 -2.93
N VAL A 3 45.30 -22.09 -3.36
CA VAL A 3 43.86 -21.83 -3.57
C VAL A 3 43.28 -22.67 -4.72
N LEU A 4 44.08 -22.91 -5.77
CA LEU A 4 43.66 -23.68 -6.92
C LEU A 4 43.53 -25.17 -6.55
N GLU A 5 44.49 -25.72 -5.82
CA GLU A 5 44.44 -27.10 -5.31
C GLU A 5 43.27 -27.32 -4.35
N ASN A 6 43.02 -26.37 -3.45
CA ASN A 6 41.89 -26.44 -2.52
C ASN A 6 40.54 -26.40 -3.25
N LEU A 7 40.40 -25.58 -4.30
CA LEU A 7 39.18 -25.50 -5.11
C LEU A 7 38.92 -26.80 -5.90
N ILE A 8 39.98 -27.37 -6.49
CA ILE A 8 39.91 -28.64 -7.23
C ILE A 8 39.56 -29.79 -6.27
N SER A 9 40.18 -29.82 -5.09
CA SER A 9 39.89 -30.80 -4.03
C SER A 9 38.44 -30.70 -3.55
N ALA A 10 37.93 -29.50 -3.27
CA ALA A 10 36.54 -29.29 -2.88
C ALA A 10 35.55 -29.77 -3.96
N PHE A 11 35.84 -29.52 -5.24
CA PHE A 11 35.01 -29.99 -6.34
C PHE A 11 35.01 -31.53 -6.45
N SER A 12 36.14 -32.19 -6.17
CA SER A 12 36.22 -33.66 -6.12
C SER A 12 35.33 -34.24 -5.01
N VAL A 13 35.29 -33.60 -3.83
CA VAL A 13 34.48 -34.03 -2.68
C VAL A 13 32.98 -33.87 -2.95
N LEU A 14 32.59 -32.76 -3.57
CA LEU A 14 31.20 -32.52 -4.01
C LEU A 14 30.76 -33.58 -5.04
N ARG A 15 31.64 -33.95 -5.97
CA ARG A 15 31.36 -34.96 -7.01
C ARG A 15 31.31 -36.40 -6.46
N GLY A 16 31.97 -36.66 -5.33
CA GLY A 16 31.93 -37.93 -4.61
C GLY A 16 30.62 -38.19 -3.85
N SER A 17 29.90 -37.14 -3.44
CA SER A 17 28.66 -37.25 -2.64
C SER A 17 27.43 -36.64 -3.32
N LYS A 18 27.20 -37.06 -4.59
CA LYS A 18 26.19 -36.48 -5.50
C LYS A 18 24.80 -36.27 -4.88
N LEU A 19 24.25 -37.25 -4.17
CA LEU A 19 22.91 -37.13 -3.56
C LEU A 19 22.86 -36.05 -2.48
N ARG A 20 23.89 -35.98 -1.63
CA ARG A 20 23.96 -34.98 -0.56
C ARG A 20 24.10 -33.58 -1.15
N THR A 21 25.04 -33.40 -2.09
CA THR A 21 25.29 -32.12 -2.73
C THR A 21 24.08 -31.60 -3.51
N VAL A 22 23.37 -32.48 -4.22
CA VAL A 22 22.16 -32.08 -4.96
C VAL A 22 21.06 -31.67 -3.99
N LEU A 23 20.80 -32.47 -2.95
CA LEU A 23 19.69 -32.20 -2.02
C LEU A 23 19.91 -30.92 -1.20
N THR A 24 21.14 -30.61 -0.79
CA THR A 24 21.43 -29.36 -0.07
C THR A 24 21.30 -28.13 -0.96
N LEU A 25 21.76 -28.21 -2.22
CA LEU A 25 21.57 -27.14 -3.20
C LEU A 25 20.09 -26.92 -3.52
N LEU A 26 19.32 -28.00 -3.67
CA LEU A 26 17.88 -27.94 -3.90
C LEU A 26 17.15 -27.27 -2.73
N GLY A 27 17.49 -27.62 -1.50
CA GLY A 27 16.90 -27.01 -0.31
C GLY A 27 17.15 -25.50 -0.23
N ILE A 28 18.40 -25.07 -0.45
CA ILE A 28 18.76 -23.65 -0.40
C ILE A 28 18.09 -22.87 -1.53
N THR A 29 18.07 -23.42 -2.74
CA THR A 29 17.46 -22.75 -3.91
C THR A 29 15.94 -22.60 -3.77
N ILE A 30 15.23 -23.64 -3.34
CA ILE A 30 13.78 -23.56 -3.06
C ILE A 30 13.52 -22.59 -1.91
N GLY A 31 14.32 -22.63 -0.84
CA GLY A 31 14.18 -21.74 0.30
C GLY A 31 14.28 -20.26 -0.08
N ILE A 32 15.35 -19.89 -0.80
CA ILE A 32 15.57 -18.51 -1.24
C ILE A 32 14.51 -18.10 -2.28
N ALA A 33 14.15 -18.98 -3.21
CA ALA A 33 13.11 -18.70 -4.21
C ALA A 33 11.75 -18.42 -3.55
N GLY A 34 11.36 -19.19 -2.53
CA GLY A 34 10.11 -18.97 -1.80
C GLY A 34 10.07 -17.62 -1.08
N VAL A 35 11.18 -17.22 -0.44
CA VAL A 35 11.28 -15.90 0.22
C VAL A 35 11.18 -14.77 -0.79
N ILE A 36 11.90 -14.84 -1.91
CA ILE A 36 11.84 -13.82 -2.97
C ILE A 36 10.43 -13.72 -3.57
N ALA A 37 9.79 -14.87 -3.82
CA ALA A 37 8.43 -14.90 -4.35
C ALA A 37 7.44 -14.23 -3.39
N MET A 38 7.47 -14.59 -2.10
CA MET A 38 6.61 -13.99 -1.07
C MET A 38 6.84 -12.47 -0.97
N MET A 39 8.09 -12.01 -0.98
CA MET A 39 8.39 -10.57 -0.95
C MET A 39 7.85 -9.83 -2.17
N SER A 40 8.00 -10.43 -3.36
CA SER A 40 7.49 -9.85 -4.61
C SER A 40 5.96 -9.77 -4.62
N PHE A 41 5.29 -10.82 -4.13
CA PHE A 41 3.84 -10.80 -3.97
C PHE A 41 3.37 -9.77 -2.96
N GLY A 42 4.05 -9.63 -1.81
CA GLY A 42 3.69 -8.64 -0.79
C GLY A 42 3.75 -7.22 -1.33
N ALA A 43 4.89 -6.83 -1.93
CA ALA A 43 5.05 -5.50 -2.51
C ALA A 43 4.12 -5.24 -3.70
N GLY A 44 3.87 -6.26 -4.53
CA GLY A 44 2.93 -6.15 -5.65
C GLY A 44 1.48 -5.95 -5.19
N ALA A 45 1.05 -6.71 -4.19
CA ALA A 45 -0.29 -6.61 -3.61
C ALA A 45 -0.50 -5.25 -2.92
N GLU A 46 0.47 -4.78 -2.14
CA GLU A 46 0.43 -3.45 -1.51
C GLU A 46 0.23 -2.35 -2.56
N LYS A 47 1.01 -2.39 -3.65
CA LYS A 47 0.90 -1.41 -4.73
C LYS A 47 -0.45 -1.46 -5.44
N LEU A 48 -0.98 -2.66 -5.70
CA LEU A 48 -2.31 -2.84 -6.28
C LEU A 48 -3.40 -2.28 -5.37
N MET A 49 -3.34 -2.59 -4.07
CA MET A 49 -4.28 -2.04 -3.10
C MET A 49 -4.19 -0.52 -3.03
N MET A 50 -2.98 0.05 -2.96
CA MET A 50 -2.77 1.50 -2.97
C MET A 50 -3.36 2.17 -4.22
N ALA A 51 -3.15 1.57 -5.40
CA ALA A 51 -3.70 2.09 -6.65
C ALA A 51 -5.23 2.04 -6.67
N GLU A 52 -5.84 0.96 -6.16
CA GLU A 52 -7.29 0.89 -6.03
C GLU A 52 -7.84 1.87 -4.99
N PHE A 53 -7.16 2.03 -3.86
CA PHE A 53 -7.52 3.05 -2.86
C PHE A 53 -7.41 4.46 -3.44
N GLU A 54 -6.43 4.74 -4.27
CA GLU A 54 -6.27 6.03 -4.96
C GLU A 54 -7.41 6.26 -5.98
N ASN A 55 -7.75 5.24 -6.76
CA ASN A 55 -8.87 5.29 -7.72
C ASN A 55 -10.25 5.45 -7.06
N ILE A 56 -10.44 4.88 -5.87
CA ILE A 56 -11.68 5.04 -5.09
C ILE A 56 -11.74 6.42 -4.38
N GLY A 57 -10.69 7.23 -4.53
CA GLY A 57 -10.58 8.54 -3.89
C GLY A 57 -9.97 8.41 -2.50
N GLY A 58 -8.67 8.06 -2.46
CA GLY A 58 -7.93 7.78 -1.23
C GLY A 58 -7.81 8.99 -0.28
N PRO A 59 -6.61 9.47 0.09
CA PRO A 59 -6.46 10.61 1.00
C PRO A 59 -7.01 11.94 0.45
N SER A 60 -7.39 12.00 -0.83
CA SER A 60 -7.89 13.20 -1.51
C SER A 60 -9.41 13.37 -1.45
N MET A 61 -10.17 12.40 -0.92
CA MET A 61 -11.61 12.55 -0.69
C MET A 61 -11.85 13.20 0.67
N PHE A 62 -12.34 14.44 0.67
CA PHE A 62 -12.75 15.13 1.90
C PHE A 62 -14.27 15.24 1.96
N GLY A 63 -14.88 14.56 2.93
CA GLY A 63 -16.32 14.62 3.18
C GLY A 63 -16.67 15.72 4.18
N VAL A 64 -17.43 16.73 3.75
CA VAL A 64 -17.99 17.75 4.64
C VAL A 64 -19.34 17.28 5.16
N TYR A 65 -19.37 16.75 6.39
CA TYR A 65 -20.62 16.38 7.05
C TYR A 65 -20.99 17.39 8.15
N ARG A 66 -22.28 17.58 8.37
CA ARG A 66 -22.77 18.43 9.45
C ARG A 66 -22.89 17.68 10.76
N PRO A 67 -22.15 18.07 11.81
CA PRO A 67 -22.38 17.51 13.14
C PRO A 67 -23.71 18.03 13.71
N GLY A 68 -24.54 17.13 14.23
CA GLY A 68 -25.82 17.48 14.87
C GLY A 68 -25.67 18.29 16.18
N HIS A 69 -24.47 18.28 16.76
CA HIS A 69 -24.12 19.09 17.94
C HIS A 69 -22.80 19.81 17.70
N ILE A 70 -22.78 21.10 17.98
CA ILE A 70 -21.58 21.95 17.88
C ILE A 70 -21.23 22.50 19.26
N ARG A 71 -19.94 22.62 19.53
CA ARG A 71 -19.45 23.21 20.79
C ARG A 71 -19.40 24.73 20.64
N LYS A 72 -20.31 25.44 21.30
CA LYS A 72 -20.29 26.91 21.41
C LYS A 72 -20.12 27.30 22.87
N ASN A 73 -19.22 28.24 23.16
CA ASN A 73 -18.93 28.70 24.53
C ASN A 73 -18.74 27.54 25.53
N ASN A 74 -17.96 26.54 25.13
CA ASN A 74 -17.65 25.36 25.93
C ASN A 74 -18.87 24.48 26.34
N ARG A 75 -20.03 24.65 25.69
CA ARG A 75 -21.23 23.81 25.86
C ARG A 75 -21.62 23.15 24.54
N TRP A 76 -22.09 21.91 24.61
CA TRP A 76 -22.67 21.21 23.46
C TRP A 76 -24.06 21.79 23.19
N GLN A 77 -24.24 22.42 22.03
CA GLN A 77 -25.51 22.94 21.57
C GLN A 77 -25.94 22.19 20.32
N ARG A 78 -27.25 21.91 20.18
CA ARG A 78 -27.80 21.36 18.94
C ARG A 78 -27.55 22.34 17.81
N ASN A 79 -27.08 21.82 16.68
CA ASN A 79 -26.91 22.61 15.47
C ASN A 79 -28.29 22.91 14.85
N THR A 80 -28.72 24.17 14.86
CA THR A 80 -30.03 24.62 14.33
C THR A 80 -29.90 25.36 12.99
N SER A 81 -28.69 25.43 12.40
CA SER A 81 -28.50 26.12 11.13
C SER A 81 -29.19 25.36 9.97
N PRO A 82 -30.01 26.02 9.14
CA PRO A 82 -30.76 25.36 8.06
C PRO A 82 -29.96 25.13 6.76
N HIS A 83 -28.75 25.68 6.61
CA HIS A 83 -28.04 25.77 5.31
C HIS A 83 -27.28 24.52 4.89
N TYR A 84 -27.88 23.54 4.24
CA TYR A 84 -27.12 22.43 3.65
C TYR A 84 -26.22 22.93 2.51
N LEU A 85 -25.18 22.17 2.15
CA LEU A 85 -24.43 22.46 0.92
C LEU A 85 -25.42 22.35 -0.24
N ASP A 86 -25.67 23.46 -0.91
CA ASP A 86 -26.52 23.48 -2.09
C ASP A 86 -25.67 23.42 -3.37
N MET A 87 -26.32 23.22 -4.51
CA MET A 87 -25.63 23.17 -5.80
C MET A 87 -24.91 24.48 -6.14
N GLN A 88 -25.31 25.60 -5.53
CA GLN A 88 -24.64 26.89 -5.67
C GLN A 88 -23.28 26.89 -4.95
N ASP A 89 -23.25 26.41 -3.71
CA ASP A 89 -21.99 26.28 -2.94
C ASP A 89 -21.00 25.35 -3.66
N LEU A 90 -21.50 24.32 -4.35
CA LEU A 90 -20.67 23.41 -5.16
C LEU A 90 -19.95 24.14 -6.30
N HIS A 91 -20.66 25.02 -7.01
CA HIS A 91 -20.10 25.78 -8.12
C HIS A 91 -19.05 26.78 -7.63
N ASP A 92 -19.31 27.42 -6.50
CA ASP A 92 -18.38 28.35 -5.86
C ASP A 92 -17.11 27.61 -5.39
N ILE A 93 -17.25 26.42 -4.81
CA ILE A 93 -16.11 25.58 -4.41
C ILE A 93 -15.24 25.18 -5.62
N LEU A 94 -15.85 24.75 -6.73
CA LEU A 94 -15.11 24.38 -7.95
C LEU A 94 -14.43 25.57 -8.63
N THR A 95 -14.97 26.78 -8.45
CA THR A 95 -14.43 28.01 -9.06
C THR A 95 -13.31 28.61 -8.22
N ASP A 96 -13.48 28.68 -6.89
CA ASP A 96 -12.55 29.32 -5.97
C ASP A 96 -11.42 28.38 -5.50
N CYS A 97 -11.63 27.06 -5.54
CA CYS A 97 -10.62 26.07 -5.13
C CYS A 97 -10.06 25.29 -6.33
N PRO A 98 -8.91 25.70 -6.92
CA PRO A 98 -8.30 25.00 -8.06
C PRO A 98 -7.76 23.61 -7.72
N SER A 99 -7.68 23.26 -6.43
CA SER A 99 -7.22 21.95 -5.96
C SER A 99 -8.31 20.89 -5.91
N VAL A 100 -9.58 21.26 -6.17
CA VAL A 100 -10.72 20.35 -6.13
C VAL A 100 -11.10 19.96 -7.56
N GLU A 101 -10.75 18.74 -7.96
CA GLU A 101 -11.00 18.26 -9.33
C GLU A 101 -12.46 17.83 -9.55
N VAL A 102 -13.08 17.22 -8.53
CA VAL A 102 -14.47 16.78 -8.57
C VAL A 102 -15.10 17.01 -7.21
N ALA A 103 -16.32 17.55 -7.19
CA ALA A 103 -17.12 17.68 -6.00
C ALA A 103 -18.56 17.22 -6.29
N THR A 104 -19.19 16.59 -5.30
CA THR A 104 -20.58 16.12 -5.39
C THR A 104 -21.33 16.47 -4.10
N VAL A 105 -22.61 16.79 -4.23
CA VAL A 105 -23.50 17.03 -3.09
C VAL A 105 -24.31 15.76 -2.86
N GLU A 106 -24.10 15.13 -1.70
CA GLU A 106 -24.96 14.04 -1.23
C GLU A 106 -26.17 14.65 -0.47
N ARG A 107 -27.39 14.32 -0.91
CA ARG A 107 -28.64 14.76 -0.27
C ARG A 107 -29.15 13.74 0.73
#